data_AF-A0A2D1U1X2-F1
#
_entry.id   AF-A0A2D1U1X2-F1
#
_cell.length_a   1.000
_cell.length_b   1.000
_cell.length_c   1.000
_cell.angle_alpha   90.00
_cell.angle_beta   90.00
_cell.angle_gamma   90.00
#
_symmetry.space_group_name_H-M   'P 1'
#
loop_
_entity.id
_entity.type
_entity.pdbx_description
1 polymer ?
#
loop_
_entity_poly.entity_id
_entity_poly.type
_entity_poly.pdbx_seq_one_letter_code
_entity_poly.pdbx_strand_id
1 'polypeptide(L)' 'MKLDEVFCFEGETDPGDEMAVFAISSKALSVAGLLVNAYDVYADEQARKIVQHLKSVYKVLL' A
#
# COMPACT_ATOMS: atom_id res chain seq x y z
N MET A 1 3.56 3.00 13.17
CA MET A 1 2.99 2.20 12.07
C MET A 1 4.04 2.17 10.96
N LYS A 2 4.21 1.04 10.28
CA LYS A 2 5.31 0.77 9.34
C LYS A 2 4.75 0.12 8.08
N LEU A 3 5.33 0.46 6.93
CA LEU A 3 5.19 -0.32 5.70
C LEU A 3 6.23 -1.43 5.73
N ASP A 4 5.77 -2.67 5.73
CA ASP A 4 6.64 -3.84 5.80
C ASP A 4 7.03 -4.31 4.41
N GLU A 5 6.03 -4.50 3.53
CA GLU A 5 6.23 -5.05 2.19
C GLU A 5 5.22 -4.44 1.19
N VAL A 6 5.55 -4.51 -0.09
CA VAL A 6 4.72 -4.04 -1.20
C VAL A 6 4.67 -5.13 -2.27
N PHE A 7 3.46 -5.48 -2.70
CA PHE A 7 3.21 -6.42 -3.77
C PHE A 7 2.38 -5.72 -4.85
N CYS A 8 2.86 -5.78 -6.09
CA CYS A 8 2.12 -5.31 -7.25
C CYS A 8 1.60 -6.54 -8.00
N PHE A 9 0.30 -6.58 -8.19
CA PHE A 9 -0.36 -7.50 -9.09
C PHE A 9 -0.66 -6.70 -10.35
N GLU A 10 -0.26 -7.26 -11.48
CA GLU A 10 -0.53 -6.74 -12.82
C GLU A 10 -1.14 -7.88 -13.63
N GLY A 11 -2.18 -7.60 -14.41
CA GLY A 11 -2.78 -8.55 -15.32
C GLY A 11 -3.65 -7.85 -16.36
N GLU A 12 -3.76 -8.46 -17.53
CA GLU A 12 -4.33 -7.82 -18.72
C GLU A 12 -5.86 -7.87 -18.79
N THR A 13 -6.55 -8.44 -17.79
CA THR A 13 -7.90 -8.97 -17.98
C THR A 13 -8.99 -8.28 -17.13
N ASP A 14 -8.67 -7.81 -15.92
CA ASP A 14 -9.60 -7.11 -15.01
C ASP A 14 -8.89 -5.93 -14.32
N PRO A 15 -9.53 -4.76 -14.09
CA PRO A 15 -8.98 -3.70 -13.21
C PRO A 15 -8.66 -4.17 -11.77
N GLY A 16 -9.22 -5.29 -11.31
CA GLY A 16 -8.79 -5.99 -10.10
C GLY A 16 -7.43 -6.69 -10.21
N ASP A 17 -6.96 -6.95 -11.43
CA ASP A 17 -5.64 -7.50 -11.71
C ASP A 17 -4.53 -6.45 -11.60
N GLU A 18 -4.86 -5.16 -11.67
CA GLU A 18 -3.94 -4.05 -11.43
C GLU A 18 -4.09 -3.51 -10.00
N MET A 19 -3.51 -4.23 -9.04
CA MET A 19 -3.60 -3.89 -7.62
C MET A 19 -2.24 -3.78 -6.93
N ALA A 20 -2.13 -2.80 -6.04
CA ALA A 20 -1.07 -2.66 -5.06
C ALA A 20 -1.55 -3.17 -3.70
N VAL A 21 -0.85 -4.14 -3.13
CA VAL A 21 -1.08 -4.61 -1.76
C VAL A 21 0.11 -4.21 -0.89
N PHE A 22 -0.19 -3.50 0.20
CA PHE A 22 0.78 -2.99 1.16
C PHE A 22 0.60 -3.73 2.50
N ALA A 23 1.61 -4.47 2.93
CA ALA A 23 1.64 -5.04 4.26
C ALA A 23 2.06 -3.95 5.26
N ILE A 24 1.23 -3.72 6.28
CA ILE A 24 1.46 -2.68 7.28
C ILE A 24 1.37 -3.25 8.69
N SER A 25 2.23 -2.78 9.58
CA SER A 25 2.20 -3.18 11.00
C SER A 25 2.37 -2.00 11.94
N SER A 26 1.89 -2.16 13.17
CA SER A 26 2.09 -1.21 14.26
C SER A 26 2.53 -1.95 15.52
N LYS A 27 3.81 -1.79 15.87
CA LYS A 27 4.34 -2.31 17.14
C LYS A 27 3.65 -1.71 18.36
N ALA A 28 3.32 -0.41 18.30
CA ALA A 28 2.66 0.30 19.40
C ALA A 28 1.24 -0.22 19.68
N LEU A 29 0.54 -0.67 18.63
CA LEU A 29 -0.82 -1.21 18.74
C LEU A 29 -0.86 -2.74 18.67
N SER A 30 0.30 -3.39 18.56
CA SER A 30 0.46 -4.84 18.36
C SER A 30 -0.46 -5.43 17.27
N VAL A 31 -0.63 -4.71 16.15
CA VAL A 31 -1.53 -5.08 15.05
C VAL A 31 -0.80 -5.08 13.71
N ALA A 32 -1.19 -5.97 12.82
CA ALA A 32 -0.79 -5.99 11.41
C ALA A 32 -2.03 -6.04 10.51
N GLY A 33 -1.91 -5.53 9.29
CA GLY A 33 -2.99 -5.50 8.32
C GLY A 33 -2.49 -5.32 6.89
N LEU A 34 -3.43 -5.34 5.95
CA LEU A 34 -3.20 -5.11 4.54
C LEU A 34 -3.95 -3.85 4.11
N LEU A 35 -3.27 -3.00 3.34
CA LEU A 35 -3.91 -1.92 2.59
C LEU A 35 -3.87 -2.32 1.12
N VAL A 36 -5.02 -2.35 0.46
CA VAL A 36 -5.16 -2.70 -0.96
C VAL A 36 -5.61 -1.46 -1.71
N ASN A 37 -4.99 -1.19 -2.85
CA ASN A 37 -5.38 -0.08 -3.72
C ASN A 37 -5.28 -0.51 -5.18
N ALA A 38 -6.28 -0.21 -6.00
CA ALA A 38 -6.18 -0.37 -7.45
C ALA A 38 -5.24 0.69 -8.06
N TYR A 39 -4.78 0.44 -9.29
CA TYR A 39 -4.00 1.40 -10.07
C TYR A 39 -4.87 2.24 -11.03
N ASP A 40 -4.21 3.22 -11.65
CA ASP A 40 -4.76 4.11 -12.68
C ASP A 40 -6.06 4.82 -12.24
N VAL A 41 -7.07 4.87 -13.12
CA VAL A 41 -8.35 5.56 -12.89
C VAL A 41 -9.16 5.00 -11.72
N TYR A 42 -8.84 3.79 -11.26
CA TYR A 42 -9.53 3.12 -10.14
C TYR A 42 -8.82 3.33 -8.80
N ALA A 43 -7.71 4.06 -8.77
CA ALA A 43 -6.95 4.30 -7.56
C ALA A 43 -7.73 5.14 -6.53
N ASP A 44 -7.79 4.65 -5.29
CA ASP A 44 -8.35 5.36 -4.15
C ASP A 44 -7.35 6.44 -3.66
N GLU A 45 -7.75 7.71 -3.76
CA GLU A 45 -6.92 8.83 -3.32
C GLU A 45 -6.59 8.82 -1.81
N GLN A 46 -7.50 8.32 -0.98
CA GLN A 46 -7.26 8.20 0.46
C GLN A 46 -6.23 7.11 0.74
N ALA A 47 -6.36 5.96 0.09
CA ALA A 47 -5.34 4.91 0.18
C ALA A 47 -3.97 5.44 -0.27
N ARG A 48 -3.93 6.23 -1.36
CA ARG A 48 -2.69 6.88 -1.82
C ARG A 48 -2.07 7.80 -0.77
N LYS A 49 -2.88 8.63 -0.10
CA LYS A 49 -2.40 9.54 0.96
C LYS A 49 -1.85 8.76 2.16
N ILE A 50 -2.49 7.66 2.54
CA ILE A 50 -2.02 6.78 3.62
C ILE A 50 -0.66 6.18 3.25
N VAL A 51 -0.51 5.63 2.05
CA VAL A 51 0.77 5.07 1.57
C VAL A 51 1.86 6.14 1.54
N GLN A 52 1.55 7.35 1.04
CA GLN A 52 2.51 8.47 1.03
C GLN A 52 2.94 8.88 2.43
N HIS A 53 2.01 8.94 3.39
CA HIS A 53 2.31 9.24 4.78
C HIS A 53 3.21 8.16 5.39
N LEU A 54 2.89 6.88 5.19
CA LEU A 54 3.70 5.76 5.67
C LEU A 54 5.10 5.76 5.05
N LYS A 55 5.23 6.08 3.75
CA LYS A 55 6.54 6.23 3.08
C LYS A 55 7.31 7.45 3.59
N SER A 56 6.67 8.58 3.85
CA SER A 56 7.36 9.78 4.36
C SER A 56 7.93 9.60 5.76
N VAL A 57 7.32 8.74 6.58
CA VAL A 57 7.80 8.41 7.93
C VAL A 57 9.06 7.53 7.88
N TYR A 58 9.29 6.83 6.77
CA TYR A 58 10.49 6.06 6.50
C TYR A 58 11.19 6.61 5.27
N LYS A 59 12.02 7.65 5.47
CA LYS A 59 13.02 8.07 4.49
C LYS A 59 13.78 6.80 4.06
N VAL A 60 13.43 6.26 2.91
CA VAL A 60 14.11 5.11 2.32
C VAL A 60 15.55 5.58 2.13
N LEU A 61 16.48 4.97 2.85
CA LEU A 61 17.88 4.98 2.48
C LEU A 61 17.95 4.33 1.10
N LEU A 62 18.01 5.15 0.06
CA LEU A 62 18.58 4.83 -1.23
C LEU A 62 19.61 5.92 -1.54
#